data_AF-A0A0U5K3D5-F1
#
_entry.id   AF-A0A0U5K3D5-F1
#
_cell.length_a   1.000
_cell.length_b   1.000
_cell.length_c   1.000
_cell.angle_alpha   90.00
_cell.angle_beta   90.00
_cell.angle_gamma   90.00
#
_symmetry.space_group_name_H-M   'P 1'
#
loop_
_entity.id
_entity.type
_entity.pdbx_description
1 polymer ?
#
loop_
_entity_poly.entity_id
_entity_poly.type
_entity_poly.pdbx_seq_one_letter_code
_entity_poly.pdbx_strand_id
1 'polypeptide(L)'
;MLLILIFAFLAGLVTILSYSILPVITPLLPPNDRLDKSRAVAILTGWLVSFVACFTALTLFMQHFGLQATAVRYTAVLLIGFFGFVLVLPTFSLLFAKCVALFTKWNTDLLFSPNIEEEKRGGILLGGMLGLTWAPFAWLILAACATLMTTQHVTAVSTLLACIYSLGVGVPLFLFASGTRPFIDEAPTYVDYADKARQVIGGLMIVTAAIFAYNWDTFFEHAVLHDLPDMQIENQAWVDKQLQPLRSPNPSFPNQDQDPFSRIISTASVDITPAIYLGYERGNSLMQTPQLLPDLTYSYNDRFDTIGLNQVGLKGKWEAHANDILSQSNTSQLKVNFKADRVYLVLGGKSELPIQLQLDGKPIPANYHSSDANDTGDIFVDKSRLYQLLNLKGENGRHELVLTIPQGIKVYAFTFSGKE
;
A
#
# COMPACT_ATOMS: atom_id res chain seq x y z
N MET A 1 -5.27 18.72 -6.66
CA MET A 1 -3.85 19.12 -6.70
C MET A 1 -3.45 20.04 -5.55
N LEU A 2 -4.07 21.22 -5.38
CA LEU A 2 -3.78 22.16 -4.28
C LEU A 2 -3.81 21.51 -2.89
N LEU A 3 -4.84 20.70 -2.60
CA LEU A 3 -4.99 20.01 -1.32
C LEU A 3 -3.79 19.10 -1.00
N ILE A 4 -3.31 18.32 -1.98
CA ILE A 4 -2.18 17.41 -1.81
C ILE A 4 -0.88 18.19 -1.57
N LEU A 5 -0.72 19.35 -2.22
CA LEU A 5 0.42 20.23 -1.98
C LEU A 5 0.40 20.80 -0.55
N ILE A 6 -0.77 21.18 -0.04
CA ILE A 6 -0.95 21.63 1.35
C ILE A 6 -0.62 20.51 2.32
N PHE A 7 -1.08 19.28 2.06
CA PHE A 7 -0.75 18.11 2.87
C PHE A 7 0.75 17.79 2.86
N ALA A 8 1.42 17.87 1.71
CA ALA A 8 2.87 17.66 1.64
C ALA A 8 3.64 18.74 2.41
N PHE A 9 3.20 19.99 2.36
CA PHE A 9 3.79 21.07 3.16
C PHE A 9 3.60 20.83 4.67
N LEU A 10 2.39 20.47 5.11
CA LEU A 10 2.09 20.13 6.50
C LEU A 10 2.88 18.90 6.97
N ALA A 11 2.98 17.87 6.13
CA ALA A 11 3.78 16.67 6.42
C ALA A 11 5.26 17.04 6.63
N GLY A 12 5.81 17.93 5.80
CA GLY A 12 7.16 18.47 5.98
C GLY A 12 7.33 19.19 7.32
N LEU A 13 6.36 20.02 7.72
CA LEU A 13 6.37 20.74 8.99
C LEU A 13 6.34 19.78 10.19
N VAL A 14 5.50 18.75 10.12
CA VAL A 14 5.40 17.70 11.16
C VAL A 14 6.64 16.80 11.20
N THR A 15 7.32 16.59 10.07
CA THR A 15 8.53 15.75 10.04
C THR A 15 9.62 16.29 10.96
N ILE A 16 9.72 17.61 11.13
CA ILE A 16 10.68 18.21 12.08
C ILE A 16 10.33 18.00 13.54
N LEU A 17 9.04 17.89 13.85
CA LEU A 17 8.58 17.52 15.19
C LEU A 17 8.91 16.05 15.52
N SER A 18 9.25 15.25 14.50
CA SER A 18 9.77 13.91 14.71
C SER A 18 11.18 13.99 15.29
N TYR A 19 11.29 13.64 16.57
CA TYR A 19 12.44 13.84 17.47
C TYR A 19 13.77 13.22 16.97
N SER A 20 13.77 12.46 15.87
CA SER A 20 14.94 11.88 15.21
C SER A 20 15.99 12.88 14.72
N ILE A 21 15.68 14.19 14.66
CA ILE A 21 16.53 15.22 14.02
C ILE A 21 17.35 16.01 15.04
N LEU A 22 16.88 16.09 16.29
CA LEU A 22 17.54 16.85 17.37
C LEU A 22 19.01 16.45 17.62
N PRO A 23 19.37 15.14 17.64
CA PRO A 23 20.75 14.71 17.86
C PRO A 23 21.73 15.09 16.75
N VAL A 24 21.22 15.45 15.57
CA VAL A 24 22.01 15.87 14.40
C VAL A 24 22.12 17.39 14.31
N ILE A 25 21.28 18.13 15.05
CA ILE A 25 21.36 19.59 15.17
C ILE A 25 22.48 20.00 16.13
N THR A 26 22.79 19.19 17.16
CA THR A 26 23.80 19.53 18.17
C THR A 26 25.23 19.71 17.62
N PRO A 27 25.70 18.97 16.60
CA PRO A 27 27.01 19.24 15.97
C PRO A 27 27.00 20.42 15.00
N LEU A 28 25.82 20.95 14.61
CA LEU A 28 25.69 22.06 13.66
C LEU A 28 25.90 23.44 14.29
N LEU A 29 25.94 23.55 15.63
CA LEU A 29 26.24 24.80 16.31
C LEU A 29 27.77 25.00 16.38
N PRO A 30 28.33 26.02 15.70
CA PRO A 30 29.74 26.36 15.86
C PRO A 30 30.01 26.84 17.31
N PRO A 31 31.22 26.60 17.85
CA PRO A 31 31.62 27.07 19.18
C PRO A 31 31.55 28.60 19.34
N ASN A 32 31.70 29.34 18.24
CA ASN A 32 31.73 30.80 18.25
C ASN A 32 30.36 31.40 17.90
N ASP A 33 29.62 31.66 18.96
CA ASP A 33 28.84 32.85 19.29
C ASP A 33 27.86 33.56 18.32
N ARG A 34 27.64 33.12 17.07
CA ARG A 34 26.46 33.50 16.25
C ARG A 34 26.37 32.61 15.02
N LEU A 35 25.27 31.87 14.86
CA LEU A 35 24.95 31.28 13.56
C LEU A 35 24.48 32.41 12.65
N ASP A 36 25.32 32.84 11.71
CA ASP A 36 24.94 33.90 10.79
C ASP A 36 23.74 33.42 9.94
N LYS A 37 22.74 34.29 9.78
CA LYS A 37 21.52 34.01 8.98
C LYS A 37 21.86 33.47 7.58
N SER A 38 23.01 33.88 7.04
CA SER A 38 23.52 33.41 5.76
C SER A 38 23.99 31.94 5.76
N ARG A 39 24.50 31.42 6.88
CA ARG A 39 24.92 30.01 7.00
C ARG A 39 23.72 29.07 7.11
N ALA A 40 22.69 29.47 7.86
CA ALA A 40 21.43 28.73 7.94
C ALA A 40 20.79 28.59 6.54
N VAL A 41 20.75 29.68 5.78
CA VAL A 41 20.23 29.67 4.40
C VAL A 41 21.09 28.81 3.46
N ALA A 42 22.41 28.85 3.61
CA ALA A 42 23.34 28.00 2.85
C ALA A 42 23.10 26.50 3.11
N ILE A 43 22.90 26.10 4.37
CA ILE A 43 22.57 24.71 4.74
C ILE A 43 21.22 24.29 4.15
N LEU A 44 20.20 25.13 4.30
CA LEU A 44 18.86 24.86 3.76
C LEU A 44 18.86 24.69 2.24
N THR A 45 19.64 25.51 1.54
CA THR A 45 19.75 25.46 0.08
C THR A 45 20.46 24.17 -0.36
N GLY A 46 21.56 23.79 0.29
CA GLY A 46 22.25 22.53 0.01
C GLY A 46 21.38 21.30 0.26
N TRP A 47 20.59 21.33 1.34
CA TRP A 47 19.65 20.28 1.69
C TRP A 47 18.53 20.15 0.64
N LEU A 48 17.88 21.26 0.28
CA LEU A 48 16.78 21.27 -0.69
C LEU A 48 17.24 20.76 -2.07
N VAL A 49 18.39 21.24 -2.56
CA VAL A 49 18.93 20.83 -3.87
C VAL A 49 19.29 19.35 -3.88
N SER A 50 19.98 18.86 -2.85
CA SER A 50 20.43 17.46 -2.80
C SER A 50 19.26 16.50 -2.62
N PHE A 51 18.26 16.88 -1.83
CA PHE A 51 17.04 16.10 -1.63
C PHE A 51 16.25 15.96 -2.94
N VAL A 52 15.96 17.07 -3.62
CA VAL A 52 15.19 17.05 -4.88
C VAL A 52 15.94 16.30 -5.97
N ALA A 53 17.26 16.50 -6.10
CA ALA A 53 18.08 15.81 -7.09
C ALA A 53 18.10 14.29 -6.85
N CYS A 54 18.34 13.86 -5.61
CA CYS A 54 18.35 12.45 -5.23
C CYS A 54 16.98 11.79 -5.43
N PHE A 55 15.90 12.46 -5.00
CA PHE A 55 14.54 11.98 -5.17
C PHE A 55 14.15 11.80 -6.64
N THR A 56 14.51 12.77 -7.49
CA THR A 56 14.26 12.69 -8.93
C THR A 56 15.06 11.56 -9.57
N ALA A 57 16.35 11.42 -9.23
CA ALA A 57 17.19 10.34 -9.73
C ALA A 57 16.66 8.95 -9.34
N LEU A 58 16.20 8.79 -8.09
CA LEU A 58 15.62 7.54 -7.61
C LEU A 58 14.28 7.22 -8.30
N THR A 59 13.45 8.23 -8.56
CA THR A 59 12.18 8.06 -9.30
C THR A 59 12.43 7.55 -10.72
N LEU A 60 13.43 8.12 -11.40
CA LEU A 60 13.84 7.67 -12.73
C LEU A 60 14.40 6.24 -12.69
N PHE A 61 15.17 5.90 -11.67
CA PHE A 61 15.69 4.54 -11.48
C PHE A 61 14.56 3.54 -11.27
N MET A 62 13.59 3.82 -10.40
CA MET A 62 12.45 2.92 -10.14
C MET A 62 11.60 2.66 -11.39
N GLN A 63 11.39 3.68 -12.24
CA GLN A 63 10.67 3.53 -13.52
C GLN A 63 11.37 2.55 -14.48
N HIS A 64 12.70 2.48 -14.44
CA HIS A 64 13.47 1.62 -15.35
C HIS A 64 13.53 0.16 -14.86
N PHE A 65 13.53 -0.08 -13.56
CA PHE A 65 13.70 -1.41 -12.98
C PHE A 65 12.40 -2.17 -12.68
N GLY A 66 11.22 -1.53 -12.76
CA GLY A 66 9.93 -2.22 -12.67
C GLY A 66 9.78 -3.14 -11.44
N LEU A 67 10.28 -2.69 -10.28
CA LEU A 67 10.34 -3.51 -9.08
C LEU A 67 8.93 -3.87 -8.58
N GLN A 68 8.73 -5.16 -8.28
CA GLN A 68 7.50 -5.64 -7.65
C GLN A 68 7.28 -4.91 -6.31
N ALA A 69 6.04 -4.51 -6.02
CA ALA A 69 5.69 -3.75 -4.80
C ALA A 69 6.17 -4.44 -3.52
N THR A 70 6.18 -5.77 -3.51
CA THR A 70 6.68 -6.62 -2.41
C THR A 70 8.18 -6.44 -2.17
N ALA A 71 9.00 -6.35 -3.22
CA ALA A 71 10.45 -6.17 -3.10
C ALA A 71 10.79 -4.79 -2.53
N VAL A 72 10.07 -3.75 -2.95
CA VAL A 72 10.22 -2.39 -2.41
C VAL A 72 9.84 -2.35 -0.93
N ARG A 73 8.74 -3.03 -0.54
CA ARG A 73 8.30 -3.12 0.86
C ARG A 73 9.37 -3.75 1.75
N TYR A 74 9.88 -4.93 1.40
CA TYR A 74 10.89 -5.59 2.22
C TYR A 74 12.23 -4.85 2.25
N THR A 75 12.60 -4.17 1.15
CA THR A 75 13.79 -3.31 1.13
C THR A 75 13.64 -2.15 2.11
N ALA A 76 12.48 -1.48 2.13
CA ALA A 76 12.20 -0.40 3.08
C ALA A 76 12.21 -0.90 4.54
N VAL A 77 11.58 -2.05 4.82
CA VAL A 77 11.56 -2.68 6.14
C VAL A 77 12.97 -3.00 6.64
N LEU A 78 13.81 -3.57 5.77
CA LEU A 78 15.21 -3.88 6.10
C LEU A 78 15.98 -2.60 6.44
N LEU A 79 15.81 -1.55 5.63
CA LEU A 79 16.48 -0.26 5.81
C LEU A 79 16.07 0.43 7.12
N ILE A 80 14.77 0.47 7.41
CA ILE A 80 14.22 1.03 8.66
C ILE A 80 14.69 0.24 9.87
N GLY A 81 14.64 -1.10 9.80
CA GLY A 81 15.11 -1.98 10.87
C GLY A 81 16.60 -1.81 11.14
N PHE A 82 17.42 -1.69 10.08
CA PHE A 82 18.85 -1.44 10.19
C PHE A 82 19.15 -0.09 10.88
N PHE A 83 18.51 0.99 10.45
CA PHE A 83 18.70 2.31 11.08
C PHE A 83 18.19 2.34 12.53
N GLY A 84 17.05 1.70 12.82
CA GLY A 84 16.55 1.53 14.19
C GLY A 84 17.56 0.80 15.08
N PHE A 85 18.15 -0.29 14.59
CA PHE A 85 19.18 -1.04 15.30
C PHE A 85 20.45 -0.21 15.57
N VAL A 86 20.90 0.58 14.59
CA VAL A 86 22.05 1.50 14.74
C VAL A 86 21.77 2.57 15.81
N LEU A 87 20.55 3.07 15.92
CA LEU A 87 20.16 4.10 16.89
C LEU A 87 20.09 3.58 18.35
N VAL A 88 19.68 2.32 18.53
CA VAL A 88 19.57 1.67 19.84
C VAL A 88 20.96 1.42 20.45
N LEU A 89 21.96 1.06 19.63
CA LEU A 89 23.30 0.72 20.13
C LEU A 89 24.24 1.94 20.14
N PRO A 90 24.63 2.47 21.33
CA PRO A 90 25.51 3.64 21.43
C PRO A 90 26.92 3.42 20.89
N THR A 91 27.37 2.16 20.79
CA THR A 91 28.67 1.81 20.21
C THR A 91 28.71 2.02 18.70
N PHE A 92 27.59 1.74 18.01
CA PHE A 92 27.51 1.90 16.56
C PHE A 92 27.28 3.34 16.14
N SER A 93 26.60 4.16 16.96
CA SER A 93 26.49 5.60 16.66
C SER A 93 27.85 6.30 16.71
N LEU A 94 28.74 5.91 17.62
CA LEU A 94 30.13 6.38 17.68
C LEU A 94 30.97 5.88 16.50
N LEU A 95 30.74 4.66 16.05
CA LEU A 95 31.43 4.07 14.89
C LEU A 95 30.96 4.71 13.58
N PHE A 96 29.66 4.97 13.47
CA PHE A 96 29.07 5.76 12.39
C PHE A 96 29.58 7.20 12.40
N ALA A 97 29.62 7.86 13.57
CA ALA A 97 30.20 9.19 13.71
C ALA A 97 31.67 9.20 13.29
N LYS A 98 32.45 8.15 13.61
CA LYS A 98 33.83 7.99 13.13
C LYS A 98 33.93 7.76 11.62
N CYS A 99 33.04 6.97 11.02
CA CYS A 99 32.99 6.76 9.58
C CYS A 99 32.60 8.04 8.83
N VAL A 100 31.60 8.77 9.34
CA VAL A 100 31.21 10.08 8.83
C VAL A 100 32.36 11.07 9.02
N ALA A 101 33.05 11.07 10.16
CA ALA A 101 34.22 11.90 10.44
C ALA A 101 35.43 11.56 9.54
N LEU A 102 35.63 10.29 9.19
CA LEU A 102 36.64 9.85 8.23
C LEU A 102 36.31 10.33 6.82
N PHE A 103 35.05 10.28 6.44
CA PHE A 103 34.58 10.76 5.14
C PHE A 103 34.59 12.30 5.04
N THR A 104 34.28 12.99 6.14
CA THR A 104 34.37 14.46 6.23
C THR A 104 35.78 14.98 6.46
N LYS A 105 36.73 14.17 6.95
CA LYS A 105 38.15 14.53 7.09
C LYS A 105 38.82 14.97 5.79
N TRP A 106 38.26 14.59 4.64
CA TRP A 106 38.70 15.07 3.32
C TRP A 106 38.27 16.51 3.01
N ASN A 107 37.27 17.06 3.74
CA ASN A 107 36.67 18.37 3.52
C ASN A 107 36.58 19.23 4.80
N THR A 108 37.21 18.82 5.91
CA THR A 108 37.11 19.47 7.22
C THR A 108 37.63 20.91 7.24
N ASP A 109 38.64 21.23 6.43
CA ASP A 109 39.20 22.58 6.32
C ASP A 109 38.19 23.57 5.71
N LEU A 110 37.29 23.09 4.82
CA LEU A 110 36.20 23.87 4.23
C LEU A 110 34.95 23.96 5.13
N LEU A 111 34.80 23.08 6.11
CA LEU A 111 33.61 22.97 6.97
C LEU A 111 33.66 23.92 8.17
N PHE A 112 34.86 24.24 8.67
CA PHE A 112 35.08 25.08 9.86
C PHE A 112 36.03 26.26 9.61
N SER A 113 36.18 26.69 8.34
CA SER A 113 37.03 27.83 7.99
C SER A 113 36.52 29.14 8.62
N PRO A 114 37.39 30.00 9.15
CA PRO A 114 37.02 31.30 9.72
C PRO A 114 36.58 32.35 8.68
N ASN A 115 36.58 32.00 7.39
CA ASN A 115 36.28 32.91 6.30
C ASN A 115 34.81 32.79 5.84
N ILE A 116 34.09 33.91 5.71
CA ILE A 116 32.63 33.96 5.50
C ILE A 116 32.19 33.23 4.20
N GLU A 117 33.00 33.27 3.14
CA GLU A 117 32.70 32.58 1.87
C GLU A 117 32.88 31.06 1.96
N GLU A 118 33.91 30.61 2.68
CA GLU A 118 34.16 29.19 2.91
C GLU A 118 33.16 28.62 3.93
N GLU A 119 32.72 29.42 4.90
CA GLU A 119 31.65 29.08 5.84
C GLU A 119 30.31 28.80 5.14
N LYS A 120 29.97 29.57 4.09
CA LYS A 120 28.77 29.30 3.26
C LYS A 120 28.92 28.01 2.46
N ARG A 121 30.09 27.74 1.89
CA ARG A 121 30.36 26.51 1.12
C ARG A 121 30.33 25.27 2.03
N GLY A 122 30.88 25.39 3.24
CA GLY A 122 30.78 24.36 4.27
C GLY A 122 29.33 24.11 4.68
N GLY A 123 28.52 25.15 4.83
CA GLY A 123 27.08 25.05 5.08
C GLY A 123 26.33 24.29 3.98
N ILE A 124 26.56 24.62 2.71
CA ILE A 124 25.94 23.92 1.57
C ILE A 124 26.34 22.44 1.54
N LEU A 125 27.62 22.13 1.78
CA LEU A 125 28.12 20.75 1.78
C LEU A 125 27.44 19.91 2.89
N LEU A 126 27.35 20.46 4.10
CA LEU A 126 26.64 19.82 5.23
C LEU A 126 25.17 19.60 4.92
N GLY A 127 24.51 20.64 4.39
CA GLY A 127 23.12 20.55 3.93
C GLY A 127 22.92 19.42 2.92
N GLY A 128 23.84 19.28 1.96
CA GLY A 128 23.75 18.25 0.94
C GLY A 128 23.88 16.82 1.50
N MET A 129 24.79 16.60 2.44
CA MET A 129 24.94 15.31 3.12
C MET A 129 23.69 14.94 3.95
N LEU A 130 23.12 15.94 4.62
CA LEU A 130 21.85 15.79 5.34
C LEU A 130 20.70 15.43 4.39
N GLY A 131 20.63 16.08 3.22
CA GLY A 131 19.62 15.81 2.20
C GLY A 131 19.68 14.39 1.65
N LEU A 132 20.89 13.88 1.42
CA LEU A 132 21.12 12.51 0.96
C LEU A 132 20.67 11.46 1.98
N THR A 133 20.93 11.73 3.26
CA THR A 133 20.56 10.85 4.38
C THR A 133 19.05 10.78 4.57
N TRP A 134 18.33 11.85 4.24
CA TRP A 134 16.88 11.96 4.42
C TRP A 134 16.04 11.40 3.27
N ALA A 135 16.64 11.19 2.09
CA ALA A 135 15.95 10.70 0.90
C ALA A 135 15.17 9.38 1.10
N PRO A 136 15.69 8.34 1.81
CA PRO A 136 14.99 7.06 1.95
C PRO A 136 13.72 7.11 2.82
N PHE A 137 13.65 8.01 3.80
CA PHE A 137 12.52 8.09 4.74
C PHE A 137 11.38 8.96 4.19
N ALA A 138 11.72 10.10 3.58
CA ALA A 138 10.74 10.95 2.91
C ALA A 138 10.08 10.25 1.71
N TRP A 139 10.77 9.28 1.10
CA TRP A 139 10.23 8.43 0.05
C TRP A 139 8.94 7.71 0.46
N LEU A 140 8.85 7.23 1.70
CA LEU A 140 7.67 6.49 2.19
C LEU A 140 6.42 7.39 2.20
N ILE A 141 6.60 8.65 2.60
CA ILE A 141 5.53 9.66 2.67
C ILE A 141 5.16 10.13 1.26
N LEU A 142 6.15 10.38 0.40
CA LEU A 142 5.93 10.82 -0.98
C LEU A 142 5.31 9.71 -1.85
N ALA A 143 5.60 8.44 -1.57
CA ALA A 143 4.95 7.30 -2.23
C ALA A 143 3.44 7.27 -1.94
N ALA A 144 3.04 7.47 -0.69
CA ALA A 144 1.62 7.57 -0.31
C ALA A 144 0.92 8.79 -0.95
N CYS A 145 1.64 9.90 -1.15
CA CYS A 145 1.09 11.04 -1.91
C CYS A 145 1.05 10.80 -3.42
N ALA A 146 1.96 9.98 -3.97
CA ALA A 146 2.04 9.68 -5.40
C ALA A 146 0.94 8.71 -5.86
N THR A 147 0.55 7.74 -5.01
CA THR A 147 -0.57 6.81 -5.31
C THR A 147 -1.91 7.53 -5.46
N LEU A 148 -2.09 8.69 -4.82
CA LEU A 148 -3.27 9.55 -4.98
C LEU A 148 -3.33 10.26 -6.35
N MET A 149 -2.32 10.12 -7.22
CA MET A 149 -2.18 10.84 -8.48
C MET A 149 -2.01 9.91 -9.69
N THR A 150 -2.94 8.95 -9.86
CA THR A 150 -2.98 7.89 -10.89
C THR A 150 -3.09 8.34 -12.36
N THR A 151 -2.68 9.55 -12.72
CA THR A 151 -2.85 10.11 -14.07
C THR A 151 -1.55 10.72 -14.66
N GLN A 152 -0.85 9.89 -15.44
CA GLN A 152 -0.03 10.19 -16.65
C GLN A 152 1.15 11.20 -16.58
N HIS A 153 1.42 11.92 -15.49
CA HIS A 153 2.61 12.80 -15.39
C HIS A 153 3.37 12.67 -14.05
N VAL A 154 3.91 11.46 -13.81
CA VAL A 154 4.53 11.08 -12.54
C VAL A 154 5.74 11.96 -12.18
N THR A 155 6.62 12.28 -13.13
CA THR A 155 7.90 12.92 -12.80
C THR A 155 7.78 14.41 -12.44
N ALA A 156 6.99 15.18 -13.19
CA ALA A 156 6.84 16.62 -12.93
C ALA A 156 6.10 16.90 -11.62
N VAL A 157 5.06 16.11 -11.35
CA VAL A 157 4.23 16.25 -10.15
C VAL A 157 5.00 15.79 -8.91
N SER A 158 5.70 14.65 -8.96
CA SER A 158 6.51 14.17 -7.84
C SER A 158 7.66 15.14 -7.50
N THR A 159 8.28 15.76 -8.50
CA THR A 159 9.32 16.79 -8.29
C THR A 159 8.73 18.05 -7.63
N LEU A 160 7.57 18.52 -8.10
CA LEU A 160 6.87 19.66 -7.50
C LEU A 160 6.51 19.37 -6.03
N LEU A 161 6.05 18.15 -5.75
CA LEU A 161 5.69 17.71 -4.41
C LEU A 161 6.92 17.67 -3.48
N ALA A 162 8.05 17.15 -3.97
CA ALA A 162 9.30 17.13 -3.25
C ALA A 162 9.81 18.55 -2.91
N CYS A 163 9.66 19.51 -3.84
CA CYS A 163 9.98 20.91 -3.59
C CYS A 163 9.11 21.51 -2.46
N ILE A 164 7.80 21.27 -2.48
CA ILE A 164 6.85 21.83 -1.50
C ILE A 164 7.04 21.19 -0.12
N TYR A 165 7.26 19.87 -0.07
CA TYR A 165 7.66 19.16 1.13
C TYR A 165 8.96 19.75 1.72
N SER A 166 9.96 19.97 0.87
CA SER A 166 11.24 20.56 1.27
C SER A 166 11.09 21.98 1.83
N LEU A 167 10.21 22.79 1.25
CA LEU A 167 9.88 24.11 1.80
C LEU A 167 9.19 24.01 3.16
N GLY A 168 8.31 23.02 3.36
CA GLY A 168 7.66 22.75 4.64
C GLY A 168 8.65 22.41 5.75
N VAL A 169 9.72 21.68 5.41
CA VAL A 169 10.83 21.34 6.31
C VAL A 169 11.77 22.54 6.51
N GLY A 170 11.99 23.34 5.47
CA GLY A 170 12.87 24.51 5.54
C GLY A 170 12.39 25.56 6.54
N VAL A 171 11.07 25.72 6.71
CA VAL A 171 10.49 26.74 7.60
C VAL A 171 10.82 26.50 9.08
N PRO A 172 10.54 25.33 9.69
CA PRO A 172 10.93 25.10 11.07
C PRO A 172 12.45 25.06 11.25
N LEU A 173 13.22 24.49 10.32
CA LEU A 173 14.70 24.52 10.40
C LEU A 173 15.24 25.95 10.45
N PHE A 174 14.69 26.85 9.64
CA PHE A 174 15.06 28.26 9.65
C PHE A 174 14.68 28.94 10.97
N LEU A 175 13.49 28.65 11.50
CA LEU A 175 13.03 29.16 12.80
C LEU A 175 13.94 28.66 13.94
N PHE A 176 14.25 27.35 13.98
CA PHE A 176 15.16 26.76 14.95
C PHE A 176 16.57 27.36 14.86
N ALA A 177 17.11 27.55 13.65
CA ALA A 177 18.41 28.17 13.44
C ALA A 177 18.46 29.63 13.92
N SER A 178 17.32 30.33 13.90
CA SER A 178 17.23 31.76 14.27
C SER A 178 16.88 32.03 15.74
N GLY A 179 16.37 31.06 16.50
CA GLY A 179 15.68 31.32 17.77
C GLY A 179 15.93 30.38 18.96
N THR A 180 16.86 29.41 18.87
CA THR A 180 16.99 28.33 19.87
C THR A 180 17.86 28.62 21.09
N ARG A 181 18.68 29.68 21.10
CA ARG A 181 19.63 29.94 22.21
C ARG A 181 19.02 30.04 23.61
N PRO A 182 17.93 30.81 23.87
CA PRO A 182 17.43 30.97 25.24
C PRO A 182 16.89 29.66 25.86
N PHE A 183 16.56 28.65 25.04
CA PHE A 183 16.05 27.36 25.53
C PHE A 183 17.15 26.31 25.79
N ILE A 184 18.34 26.50 25.22
CA ILE A 184 19.45 25.52 25.32
C ILE A 184 20.40 25.86 26.47
N ASP A 185 20.63 27.16 26.74
CA ASP A 185 21.58 27.61 27.77
C ASP A 185 21.07 27.40 29.21
N GLU A 186 19.76 27.22 29.43
CA GLU A 186 19.17 27.09 30.77
C GLU A 186 19.03 25.64 31.29
N ALA A 187 19.35 24.60 30.50
CA ALA A 187 19.08 23.21 30.90
C ALA A 187 20.21 22.21 30.56
N PRO A 188 21.28 22.11 31.38
CA PRO A 188 22.32 21.07 31.23
C PRO A 188 21.78 19.63 31.35
N THR A 189 20.58 19.45 31.88
CA THR A 189 19.86 18.16 31.99
C THR A 189 19.31 17.63 30.67
N TYR A 190 19.24 18.43 29.59
CA TYR A 190 18.56 18.05 28.35
C TYR A 190 19.35 17.02 27.50
N VAL A 191 20.68 16.94 27.68
CA VAL A 191 21.55 16.02 26.93
C VAL A 191 21.31 14.56 27.31
N ASP A 192 21.05 14.27 28.59
CA ASP A 192 20.74 12.91 29.07
C ASP A 192 19.38 12.41 28.58
N TYR A 193 18.41 13.32 28.39
CA TYR A 193 17.12 13.00 27.80
C TYR A 193 17.24 12.75 26.29
N ALA A 194 18.15 13.43 25.60
CA ALA A 194 18.37 13.25 24.17
C ALA A 194 18.91 11.83 23.85
N ASP A 195 19.83 11.29 24.65
CA ASP A 195 20.34 9.93 24.47
C ASP A 195 19.27 8.86 24.78
N LYS A 196 18.48 9.04 25.85
CA LYS A 196 17.35 8.14 26.15
C LYS A 196 16.29 8.20 25.06
N ALA A 197 15.94 9.39 24.59
CA ALA A 197 14.95 9.56 23.54
C ALA A 197 15.43 8.97 22.20
N ARG A 198 16.73 9.08 21.87
CA ARG A 198 17.32 8.38 20.71
C ARG A 198 17.10 6.87 20.78
N GLN A 199 17.36 6.26 21.94
CA GLN A 199 17.16 4.82 22.14
C GLN A 199 15.68 4.41 22.03
N VAL A 200 14.78 5.20 22.63
CA VAL A 200 13.33 4.97 22.56
C VAL A 200 12.84 5.02 21.11
N ILE A 201 13.30 6.00 20.32
CA ILE A 201 12.93 6.14 18.91
C ILE A 201 13.50 5.01 18.06
N GLY A 202 14.77 4.64 18.29
CA GLY A 202 15.37 3.47 17.64
C GLY A 202 14.58 2.20 17.90
N GLY A 203 14.15 1.99 19.16
CA GLY A 203 13.27 0.89 19.54
C GLY A 203 11.91 0.93 18.83
N LEU A 204 11.27 2.11 18.79
CA LEU A 204 10.00 2.32 18.09
C LEU A 204 10.12 1.99 16.59
N MET A 205 11.23 2.38 15.94
CA MET A 205 11.48 2.07 14.53
C MET A 205 11.63 0.56 14.29
N ILE A 206 12.29 -0.17 15.19
CA ILE A 206 12.39 -1.64 15.09
C ILE A 206 11.01 -2.29 15.25
N VAL A 207 10.22 -1.84 16.21
CA VAL A 207 8.84 -2.32 16.40
C VAL A 207 8.01 -2.04 15.14
N THR A 208 8.13 -0.84 14.58
CA THR A 208 7.42 -0.46 13.35
C THR A 208 7.87 -1.30 12.15
N ALA A 209 9.17 -1.55 12.00
CA ALA A 209 9.69 -2.44 10.97
C ALA A 209 9.17 -3.88 11.13
N ALA A 210 9.05 -4.38 12.36
CA ALA A 210 8.47 -5.69 12.64
C ALA A 210 6.98 -5.72 12.27
N ILE A 211 6.20 -4.70 12.65
CA ILE A 211 4.78 -4.56 12.28
C ILE A 211 4.60 -4.67 10.75
N PHE A 212 5.41 -3.93 9.99
CA PHE A 212 5.39 -3.99 8.53
C PHE A 212 5.90 -5.32 7.95
N ALA A 213 6.84 -6.01 8.62
CA ALA A 213 7.33 -7.31 8.17
C ALA A 213 6.25 -8.41 8.27
N TYR A 214 5.40 -8.34 9.31
CA TYR A 214 4.32 -9.28 9.58
C TYR A 214 2.98 -8.86 8.95
N ASN A 215 2.95 -7.80 8.13
CA ASN A 215 1.73 -7.22 7.53
C ASN A 215 0.65 -6.82 8.55
N TRP A 216 1.05 -6.55 9.79
CA TRP A 216 0.09 -6.26 10.85
C TRP A 216 -0.58 -4.89 10.63
N ASP A 217 0.09 -3.98 9.91
CA ASP A 217 -0.46 -2.73 9.41
C ASP A 217 -1.74 -2.94 8.57
N THR A 218 -1.72 -3.88 7.63
CA THR A 218 -2.89 -4.19 6.80
C THR A 218 -4.03 -4.79 7.62
N PHE A 219 -3.71 -5.65 8.59
CA PHE A 219 -4.71 -6.19 9.50
C PHE A 219 -5.35 -5.10 10.37
N PHE A 220 -4.56 -4.16 10.88
CA PHE A 220 -5.08 -3.03 11.66
C PHE A 220 -5.94 -2.10 10.81
N GLU A 221 -5.51 -1.79 9.59
CA GLU A 221 -6.30 -0.98 8.65
C GLU A 221 -7.66 -1.66 8.37
N HIS A 222 -7.67 -2.95 8.09
CA HIS A 222 -8.89 -3.72 7.87
C HIS A 222 -9.76 -3.85 9.14
N ALA A 223 -9.17 -4.04 10.32
CA ALA A 223 -9.90 -4.11 11.59
C ALA A 223 -10.53 -2.76 11.96
N VAL A 224 -9.79 -1.66 11.77
CA VAL A 224 -10.30 -0.30 12.01
C VAL A 224 -11.38 0.05 10.99
N LEU A 225 -11.23 -0.33 9.72
CA LEU A 225 -12.27 -0.12 8.69
C LEU A 225 -13.50 -1.02 8.89
N HIS A 226 -13.36 -2.19 9.50
CA HIS A 226 -14.47 -3.07 9.85
C HIS A 226 -15.33 -2.49 10.99
N ASP A 227 -14.70 -1.82 11.96
CA ASP A 227 -15.36 -1.26 13.14
C ASP A 227 -15.68 0.24 13.02
N LEU A 228 -15.16 0.91 12.00
CA LEU A 228 -15.61 2.26 11.65
C LEU A 228 -17.08 2.13 11.22
N PRO A 229 -18.03 2.77 11.93
CA PRO A 229 -19.41 2.81 11.49
C PRO A 229 -19.39 3.40 10.09
N ASP A 230 -20.08 2.75 9.17
CA ASP A 230 -20.24 3.03 7.75
C ASP A 230 -20.51 4.54 7.52
N MET A 231 -19.48 5.37 7.64
CA MET A 231 -19.52 6.81 7.41
C MET A 231 -19.46 6.95 5.90
N GLN A 232 -20.49 6.44 5.24
CA GLN A 232 -20.77 6.67 3.84
C GLN A 232 -20.98 8.17 3.71
N ILE A 233 -19.90 8.90 3.44
CA ILE A 233 -19.91 10.34 3.20
C ILE A 233 -20.96 10.65 2.11
N GLU A 234 -21.13 9.71 1.17
CA GLU A 234 -22.15 9.75 0.10
C GLU A 234 -23.60 9.76 0.58
N ASN A 235 -23.92 9.13 1.72
CA ASN A 235 -25.27 9.08 2.29
C ASN A 235 -25.52 10.16 3.36
N GLN A 236 -24.65 11.16 3.44
CA GLN A 236 -24.91 12.30 4.31
C GLN A 236 -25.81 13.32 3.62
N ALA A 237 -26.79 13.84 4.38
CA ALA A 237 -27.80 14.77 3.88
C ALA A 237 -27.23 16.04 3.21
N TRP A 238 -25.99 16.43 3.55
CA TRP A 238 -25.32 17.56 2.92
C TRP A 238 -24.72 17.21 1.54
N VAL A 239 -24.25 15.98 1.34
CA VAL A 239 -23.76 15.48 0.05
C VAL A 239 -24.92 15.24 -0.91
N ASP A 240 -26.01 14.64 -0.44
CA ASP A 240 -27.23 14.45 -1.25
C ASP A 240 -27.84 15.78 -1.72
N LYS A 241 -27.81 16.82 -0.87
CA LYS A 241 -28.23 18.18 -1.26
C LYS A 241 -27.37 18.78 -2.37
N GLN A 242 -26.08 18.44 -2.41
CA GLN A 242 -25.17 18.90 -3.47
C GLN A 242 -25.22 18.03 -4.72
N LEU A 243 -25.56 16.75 -4.59
CA LEU A 243 -25.71 15.81 -5.70
C LEU A 243 -27.06 15.93 -6.41
N GLN A 244 -28.14 16.29 -5.70
CA GLN A 244 -29.48 16.50 -6.28
C GLN A 244 -29.51 17.42 -7.51
N PRO A 245 -28.85 18.61 -7.51
CA PRO A 245 -28.80 19.46 -8.70
C PRO A 245 -27.91 18.91 -9.82
N LEU A 246 -27.02 17.96 -9.55
CA LEU A 246 -26.14 17.31 -10.54
C LEU A 246 -26.73 16.01 -11.10
N ARG A 247 -27.70 15.39 -10.41
CA ARG A 247 -28.44 14.22 -10.87
C ARG A 247 -29.56 14.66 -11.82
N SER A 248 -29.28 14.69 -13.12
CA SER A 248 -30.33 14.77 -14.15
C SER A 248 -31.14 13.46 -14.17
N PRO A 249 -32.48 13.49 -14.01
CA PRO A 249 -33.32 12.28 -14.03
C PRO A 249 -33.27 11.50 -15.35
N ASN A 250 -32.82 12.16 -16.42
CA ASN A 250 -32.52 11.56 -17.71
C ASN A 250 -31.49 12.46 -18.43
N PRO A 251 -30.20 12.12 -18.44
CA PRO A 251 -29.23 12.88 -19.23
C PRO A 251 -29.54 12.67 -20.72
N SER A 252 -29.98 13.73 -21.42
CA SER A 252 -30.09 13.71 -22.88
C SER A 252 -28.71 13.99 -23.48
N PHE A 253 -28.09 12.94 -24.03
CA PHE A 253 -26.82 13.08 -24.77
C PHE A 253 -27.14 13.43 -26.23
N PRO A 254 -26.85 14.64 -26.72
CA PRO A 254 -27.37 15.13 -28.01
C PRO A 254 -26.77 14.46 -29.26
N ASN A 255 -26.07 13.33 -29.15
CA ASN A 255 -25.36 12.65 -30.25
C ASN A 255 -25.36 11.12 -30.11
N GLN A 256 -26.37 10.53 -29.46
CA GLN A 256 -26.42 9.08 -29.21
C GLN A 256 -27.23 8.28 -30.25
N ASP A 257 -27.79 8.94 -31.27
CA ASP A 257 -28.62 8.29 -32.30
C ASP A 257 -27.78 7.47 -33.31
N GLN A 258 -26.45 7.60 -33.24
CA GLN A 258 -25.50 6.71 -33.91
C GLN A 258 -24.46 6.27 -32.90
N ASP A 259 -24.82 5.32 -32.04
CA ASP A 259 -23.84 4.62 -31.23
C ASP A 259 -22.79 3.98 -32.18
N PRO A 260 -21.52 4.42 -32.15
CA PRO A 260 -20.47 3.86 -33.00
C PRO A 260 -20.14 2.40 -32.64
N PHE A 261 -20.72 1.88 -31.56
CA PHE A 261 -20.65 0.47 -31.14
C PHE A 261 -21.93 -0.32 -31.47
N SER A 262 -22.97 0.31 -32.05
CA SER A 262 -24.24 -0.36 -32.40
C SER A 262 -24.12 -1.39 -33.53
N ARG A 263 -23.00 -1.39 -34.26
CA ARG A 263 -22.66 -2.41 -35.26
C ARG A 263 -21.39 -3.13 -34.87
N ILE A 264 -21.42 -3.84 -33.75
CA ILE A 264 -20.79 -5.15 -33.45
C ILE A 264 -21.14 -5.42 -31.97
N ILE A 265 -22.42 -5.66 -31.69
CA ILE A 265 -22.80 -6.46 -30.53
C ILE A 265 -23.64 -7.61 -31.10
N SER A 266 -22.91 -8.62 -31.57
CA SER A 266 -23.45 -9.97 -31.66
C SER A 266 -23.88 -10.35 -30.24
N THR A 267 -25.15 -10.10 -29.90
CA THR A 267 -25.87 -10.66 -28.74
C THR A 267 -24.98 -11.07 -27.56
N ALA A 268 -24.25 -10.13 -26.98
CA ALA A 268 -23.64 -10.37 -25.67
C ALA A 268 -24.78 -10.29 -24.66
N SER A 269 -25.34 -11.44 -24.31
CA SER A 269 -26.37 -11.56 -23.28
C SER A 269 -25.83 -10.95 -21.98
N VAL A 270 -26.35 -9.78 -21.59
CA VAL A 270 -26.11 -9.07 -20.31
C VAL A 270 -26.68 -9.86 -19.10
N ASP A 271 -26.96 -11.14 -19.29
CA ASP A 271 -27.79 -11.95 -18.41
C ASP A 271 -27.01 -13.12 -17.76
N ILE A 272 -25.68 -13.12 -17.89
CA ILE A 272 -24.77 -14.16 -17.38
C ILE A 272 -23.80 -13.55 -16.36
N THR A 273 -23.49 -14.29 -15.30
CA THR A 273 -22.46 -13.89 -14.32
C THR A 273 -21.10 -13.67 -15.00
N PRO A 274 -20.42 -12.54 -14.74
CA PRO A 274 -19.08 -12.31 -15.28
C PRO A 274 -18.06 -13.28 -14.69
N ALA A 275 -16.88 -13.40 -15.30
CA ALA A 275 -15.79 -14.17 -14.70
C ALA A 275 -15.40 -13.57 -13.33
N ILE A 276 -15.26 -14.43 -12.32
CA ILE A 276 -14.93 -14.03 -10.95
C ILE A 276 -13.54 -14.56 -10.60
N TYR A 277 -12.58 -13.66 -10.42
CA TYR A 277 -11.23 -13.99 -9.97
C TYR A 277 -11.22 -14.06 -8.45
N LEU A 278 -10.44 -14.98 -7.87
CA LEU A 278 -10.43 -15.21 -6.43
C LEU A 278 -9.17 -14.69 -5.72
N GLY A 279 -8.11 -14.37 -6.46
CA GLY A 279 -6.91 -13.73 -5.89
C GLY A 279 -7.12 -12.26 -5.52
N TYR A 280 -6.38 -11.75 -4.53
CA TYR A 280 -6.58 -10.40 -4.00
C TYR A 280 -6.22 -9.27 -4.99
N GLU A 281 -5.42 -9.52 -6.03
CA GLU A 281 -5.07 -8.48 -7.02
C GLU A 281 -6.24 -8.11 -7.95
N ARG A 282 -7.13 -9.06 -8.25
CA ARG A 282 -8.22 -8.88 -9.23
C ARG A 282 -9.62 -9.18 -8.69
N GLY A 283 -9.73 -10.04 -7.69
CA GLY A 283 -10.99 -10.59 -7.20
C GLY A 283 -11.74 -9.74 -6.18
N ASN A 284 -11.11 -8.66 -5.70
CA ASN A 284 -11.52 -8.02 -4.45
C ASN A 284 -12.93 -7.39 -4.47
N SER A 285 -13.48 -7.06 -5.65
CA SER A 285 -14.82 -6.45 -5.77
C SER A 285 -15.99 -7.44 -5.76
N LEU A 286 -15.75 -8.72 -6.06
CA LEU A 286 -16.78 -9.76 -6.15
C LEU A 286 -16.69 -10.80 -5.02
N MET A 287 -15.74 -10.64 -4.10
CA MET A 287 -15.61 -11.45 -2.88
C MET A 287 -16.44 -10.84 -1.74
N GLN A 288 -16.88 -11.68 -0.81
CA GLN A 288 -17.56 -11.25 0.41
C GLN A 288 -16.70 -10.29 1.24
N THR A 289 -17.33 -9.43 2.03
CA THR A 289 -16.68 -8.57 3.05
C THR A 289 -16.60 -9.32 4.39
N PRO A 290 -15.47 -9.32 5.11
CA PRO A 290 -14.24 -8.53 4.89
C PRO A 290 -13.43 -8.99 3.68
N GLN A 291 -12.69 -8.05 3.07
CA GLN A 291 -11.81 -8.32 1.93
C GLN A 291 -10.76 -9.39 2.26
N LEU A 292 -10.25 -10.06 1.21
CA LEU A 292 -9.21 -11.07 1.35
C LEU A 292 -7.96 -10.49 2.03
N LEU A 293 -7.41 -11.22 3.00
CA LEU A 293 -6.20 -10.82 3.70
C LEU A 293 -4.99 -11.31 2.92
N PRO A 294 -4.13 -10.42 2.39
CA PRO A 294 -3.04 -10.82 1.51
C PRO A 294 -2.00 -11.70 2.20
N ASP A 295 -1.71 -12.86 1.60
CA ASP A 295 -0.65 -13.81 1.98
C ASP A 295 -0.73 -14.30 3.44
N LEU A 296 -1.94 -14.32 4.01
CA LEU A 296 -2.22 -14.78 5.36
C LEU A 296 -3.24 -15.92 5.35
N THR A 297 -2.98 -16.92 6.19
CA THR A 297 -3.99 -17.95 6.47
C THR A 297 -5.00 -17.42 7.47
N TYR A 298 -6.27 -17.37 7.07
CA TYR A 298 -7.38 -16.90 7.90
C TYR A 298 -8.57 -17.86 7.86
N SER A 299 -9.34 -17.90 8.95
CA SER A 299 -10.56 -18.70 9.02
C SER A 299 -11.77 -17.84 8.69
N TYR A 300 -12.21 -17.87 7.43
CA TYR A 300 -13.37 -17.15 6.97
C TYR A 300 -14.66 -17.82 7.45
N ASN A 301 -15.67 -17.04 7.77
CA ASN A 301 -17.03 -17.50 8.06
C ASN A 301 -18.05 -16.37 7.90
N ASP A 302 -17.59 -15.12 8.01
CA ASP A 302 -18.41 -13.93 7.92
C ASP A 302 -19.13 -13.84 6.57
N ARG A 303 -20.44 -13.60 6.62
CA ARG A 303 -21.32 -13.33 5.47
C ARG A 303 -21.42 -14.43 4.41
N PHE A 304 -20.88 -15.62 4.65
CA PHE A 304 -20.98 -16.78 3.75
C PHE A 304 -22.43 -17.13 3.34
N ASP A 305 -23.39 -16.92 4.24
CA ASP A 305 -24.81 -17.20 4.00
C ASP A 305 -25.60 -16.01 3.43
N THR A 306 -24.96 -14.85 3.26
CA THR A 306 -25.62 -13.58 2.86
C THR A 306 -25.04 -12.96 1.58
N ILE A 307 -24.28 -13.70 0.79
CA ILE A 307 -23.65 -13.18 -0.43
C ILE A 307 -24.68 -12.82 -1.51
N GLY A 308 -24.46 -11.72 -2.24
CA GLY A 308 -25.30 -11.27 -3.34
C GLY A 308 -25.11 -12.06 -4.64
N LEU A 309 -25.91 -11.77 -5.66
CA LEU A 309 -25.70 -12.32 -7.01
C LEU A 309 -24.35 -11.87 -7.58
N ASN A 310 -23.66 -12.75 -8.29
CA ASN A 310 -22.31 -12.56 -8.85
C ASN A 310 -21.23 -12.37 -7.78
N GLN A 311 -21.48 -12.80 -6.55
CA GLN A 311 -20.51 -12.75 -5.46
C GLN A 311 -20.10 -14.14 -5.01
N VAL A 312 -18.92 -14.18 -4.38
CA VAL A 312 -18.32 -15.39 -3.85
C VAL A 312 -18.09 -15.25 -2.34
N GLY A 313 -18.48 -16.29 -1.60
CA GLY A 313 -18.26 -16.41 -0.17
C GLY A 313 -17.26 -17.50 0.19
N LEU A 314 -16.48 -17.28 1.26
CA LEU A 314 -15.51 -18.21 1.81
C LEU A 314 -15.89 -18.63 3.22
N LYS A 315 -15.73 -19.92 3.51
CA LYS A 315 -15.88 -20.48 4.85
C LYS A 315 -14.79 -21.50 5.13
N GLY A 316 -14.28 -21.54 6.36
CA GLY A 316 -13.14 -22.38 6.75
C GLY A 316 -11.79 -21.69 6.55
N LYS A 317 -10.70 -22.47 6.60
CA LYS A 317 -9.34 -21.95 6.55
C LYS A 317 -8.87 -21.79 5.11
N TRP A 318 -8.56 -20.56 4.74
CA TRP A 318 -8.07 -20.18 3.43
C TRP A 318 -6.83 -19.31 3.55
N GLU A 319 -5.94 -19.44 2.59
CA GLU A 319 -4.82 -18.52 2.39
C GLU A 319 -5.02 -17.83 1.03
N ALA A 320 -5.05 -16.51 1.01
CA ALA A 320 -5.25 -15.75 -0.22
C ALA A 320 -3.91 -15.29 -0.81
N HIS A 321 -3.67 -15.64 -2.07
CA HIS A 321 -2.53 -15.20 -2.88
C HIS A 321 -2.98 -14.14 -3.89
N ALA A 322 -2.01 -13.52 -4.58
CA ALA A 322 -2.25 -12.50 -5.58
C ALA A 322 -3.27 -12.93 -6.66
N ASN A 323 -3.15 -14.19 -7.11
CA ASN A 323 -3.92 -14.73 -8.24
C ASN A 323 -4.85 -15.90 -7.88
N ASP A 324 -4.72 -16.48 -6.69
CA ASP A 324 -5.47 -17.66 -6.24
C ASP A 324 -5.81 -17.63 -4.76
N ILE A 325 -6.73 -18.50 -4.35
CA ILE A 325 -6.94 -18.87 -2.94
C ILE A 325 -6.57 -20.34 -2.75
N LEU A 326 -5.87 -20.63 -1.66
CA LEU A 326 -5.43 -21.96 -1.29
C LEU A 326 -6.25 -22.49 -0.10
N SER A 327 -6.85 -23.65 -0.27
CA SER A 327 -7.54 -24.34 0.82
C SER A 327 -6.53 -24.90 1.82
N GLN A 328 -6.68 -24.51 3.10
CA GLN A 328 -5.83 -24.95 4.21
C GLN A 328 -6.53 -25.98 5.12
N SER A 329 -7.70 -26.48 4.75
CA SER A 329 -8.47 -27.51 5.49
C SER A 329 -9.23 -28.44 4.54
N ASN A 330 -9.49 -29.67 4.97
CA ASN A 330 -10.32 -30.62 4.21
C ASN A 330 -11.82 -30.28 4.20
N THR A 331 -12.22 -29.24 4.93
CA THR A 331 -13.61 -28.81 5.10
C THR A 331 -13.84 -27.36 4.67
N SER A 332 -12.88 -26.76 3.97
CA SER A 332 -13.03 -25.39 3.49
C SER A 332 -14.10 -25.32 2.40
N GLN A 333 -14.97 -24.32 2.49
CA GLN A 333 -16.11 -24.15 1.60
C GLN A 333 -16.01 -22.85 0.81
N LEU A 334 -16.47 -22.93 -0.42
CA LEU A 334 -16.55 -21.84 -1.38
C LEU A 334 -17.98 -21.79 -1.90
N LYS A 335 -18.64 -20.64 -1.82
CA LYS A 335 -20.01 -20.44 -2.31
C LYS A 335 -20.02 -19.39 -3.40
N VAL A 336 -20.80 -19.60 -4.46
CA VAL A 336 -21.05 -18.60 -5.49
C VAL A 336 -22.53 -18.54 -5.83
N ASN A 337 -23.08 -17.32 -5.87
CA ASN A 337 -24.42 -17.07 -6.39
C ASN A 337 -24.30 -16.59 -7.83
N PHE A 338 -24.82 -17.37 -8.78
CA PHE A 338 -24.58 -17.14 -10.20
C PHE A 338 -25.87 -17.24 -11.04
N LYS A 339 -25.78 -16.78 -12.28
CA LYS A 339 -26.76 -16.95 -13.35
C LYS A 339 -26.00 -17.36 -14.62
N ALA A 340 -26.09 -18.62 -15.00
CA ALA A 340 -25.42 -19.19 -16.17
C ALA A 340 -25.99 -20.56 -16.52
N ASP A 341 -25.72 -21.08 -17.73
CA ASP A 341 -26.01 -22.47 -18.10
C ASP A 341 -24.92 -23.43 -17.62
N ARG A 342 -23.65 -23.01 -17.72
CA ARG A 342 -22.50 -23.83 -17.32
C ARG A 342 -21.58 -23.04 -16.43
N VAL A 343 -21.03 -23.76 -15.44
CA VAL A 343 -20.07 -23.22 -14.49
C VAL A 343 -18.77 -23.98 -14.64
N TYR A 344 -17.68 -23.23 -14.76
CA TYR A 344 -16.33 -23.75 -14.81
C TYR A 344 -15.49 -23.09 -13.74
N LEU A 345 -14.48 -23.80 -13.26
CA LEU A 345 -13.56 -23.34 -12.24
C LEU A 345 -12.14 -23.71 -12.62
N VAL A 346 -11.26 -22.71 -12.62
CA VAL A 346 -9.83 -22.93 -12.80
C VAL A 346 -9.26 -23.35 -11.45
N LEU A 347 -8.81 -24.60 -11.39
CA LEU A 347 -8.26 -25.23 -10.18
C LEU A 347 -6.80 -25.64 -10.43
N GLY A 348 -6.04 -25.79 -9.36
CA GLY A 348 -4.69 -26.35 -9.38
C GLY A 348 -4.33 -27.04 -8.08
N GLY A 349 -3.21 -27.75 -8.08
CA GLY A 349 -2.79 -28.63 -6.99
C GLY A 349 -3.18 -30.09 -7.23
N LYS A 350 -3.15 -30.89 -6.16
CA LYS A 350 -3.47 -32.32 -6.19
C LYS A 350 -4.08 -32.74 -4.87
N SER A 351 -5.20 -33.45 -4.91
CA SER A 351 -5.85 -34.03 -3.72
C SER A 351 -6.36 -35.43 -4.02
N GLU A 352 -6.26 -36.32 -3.03
CA GLU A 352 -6.91 -37.64 -3.07
C GLU A 352 -8.39 -37.57 -2.69
N LEU A 353 -8.80 -36.54 -1.95
CA LEU A 353 -10.20 -36.26 -1.66
C LEU A 353 -10.83 -35.49 -2.83
N PRO A 354 -12.11 -35.76 -3.17
CA PRO A 354 -12.81 -35.02 -4.19
C PRO A 354 -13.28 -33.65 -3.69
N ILE A 355 -13.56 -32.75 -4.63
CA ILE A 355 -14.40 -31.58 -4.41
C ILE A 355 -15.86 -32.04 -4.44
N GLN A 356 -16.57 -31.78 -3.36
CA GLN A 356 -18.00 -32.07 -3.25
C GLN A 356 -18.80 -30.83 -3.62
N LEU A 357 -19.85 -31.01 -4.42
CA LEU A 357 -20.67 -29.92 -4.93
C LEU A 357 -22.11 -30.02 -4.43
N GLN A 358 -22.70 -28.89 -4.09
CA GLN A 358 -24.11 -28.75 -3.77
C GLN A 358 -24.72 -27.60 -4.56
N LEU A 359 -25.84 -27.87 -5.22
CA LEU A 359 -26.62 -26.89 -5.96
C LEU A 359 -27.90 -26.60 -5.17
N ASP A 360 -28.12 -25.32 -4.83
CA ASP A 360 -29.29 -24.85 -4.08
C ASP A 360 -29.53 -25.65 -2.78
N GLY A 361 -28.45 -25.94 -2.06
CA GLY A 361 -28.45 -26.69 -0.80
C GLY A 361 -28.68 -28.20 -0.92
N LYS A 362 -28.70 -28.76 -2.14
CA LYS A 362 -28.92 -30.19 -2.40
C LYS A 362 -27.75 -30.80 -3.21
N PRO A 363 -27.53 -32.12 -3.12
CA PRO A 363 -26.58 -32.80 -4.01
C PRO A 363 -26.95 -32.58 -5.48
N ILE A 364 -25.94 -32.48 -6.36
CA ILE A 364 -26.17 -32.24 -7.79
C ILE A 364 -26.89 -33.46 -8.41
N PRO A 365 -28.06 -33.26 -9.03
CA PRO A 365 -28.74 -34.28 -9.82
C PRO A 365 -27.89 -34.85 -10.96
N ALA A 366 -28.00 -36.15 -11.22
CA ALA A 366 -27.17 -36.85 -12.22
C ALA A 366 -27.25 -36.27 -13.64
N ASN A 367 -28.37 -35.63 -14.01
CA ASN A 367 -28.54 -34.97 -15.31
C ASN A 367 -27.70 -33.69 -15.47
N TYR A 368 -27.22 -33.09 -14.37
CA TYR A 368 -26.36 -31.90 -14.39
C TYR A 368 -24.89 -32.20 -14.12
N HIS A 369 -24.52 -33.47 -13.94
CA HIS A 369 -23.13 -33.89 -13.81
C HIS A 369 -22.34 -33.46 -15.06
N SER A 370 -21.15 -32.92 -14.83
CA SER A 370 -20.26 -32.46 -15.88
C SER A 370 -19.42 -33.62 -16.41
N SER A 371 -18.64 -33.35 -17.46
CA SER A 371 -17.65 -34.30 -17.98
C SER A 371 -16.48 -34.57 -17.02
N ASP A 372 -16.27 -33.70 -16.04
CA ASP A 372 -15.20 -33.81 -15.04
C ASP A 372 -15.68 -34.45 -13.72
N ALA A 373 -16.99 -34.68 -13.57
CA ALA A 373 -17.58 -35.35 -12.42
C ALA A 373 -17.69 -36.86 -12.66
N ASN A 374 -17.54 -37.65 -11.59
CA ASN A 374 -17.84 -39.08 -11.62
C ASN A 374 -19.36 -39.35 -11.49
N ASP A 375 -19.76 -40.63 -11.43
CA ASP A 375 -21.17 -41.05 -11.31
C ASP A 375 -21.88 -40.52 -10.04
N THR A 376 -21.11 -40.12 -9.00
CA THR A 376 -21.65 -39.55 -7.76
C THR A 376 -21.68 -38.01 -7.77
N GLY A 377 -21.16 -37.36 -8.81
CA GLY A 377 -21.07 -35.90 -8.92
C GLY A 377 -19.81 -35.29 -8.29
N ASP A 378 -18.86 -36.13 -7.88
CA ASP A 378 -17.60 -35.73 -7.25
C ASP A 378 -16.52 -35.42 -8.30
N ILE A 379 -15.71 -34.39 -8.04
CA ILE A 379 -14.64 -33.95 -8.95
C ILE A 379 -13.26 -34.10 -8.30
N PHE A 380 -12.34 -34.81 -8.96
CA PHE A 380 -10.97 -34.98 -8.49
C PHE A 380 -10.02 -34.01 -9.17
N VAL A 381 -9.15 -33.38 -8.38
CA VAL A 381 -8.15 -32.42 -8.88
C VAL A 381 -6.76 -33.06 -8.88
N ASP A 382 -6.18 -33.19 -10.06
CA ASP A 382 -4.90 -33.84 -10.34
C ASP A 382 -3.85 -32.91 -10.97
N LYS A 383 -4.28 -31.82 -11.60
CA LYS A 383 -3.43 -30.87 -12.32
C LYS A 383 -4.10 -29.49 -12.43
N SER A 384 -3.31 -28.49 -12.79
CA SER A 384 -3.84 -27.14 -13.02
C SER A 384 -4.52 -27.03 -14.38
N ARG A 385 -5.85 -26.86 -14.40
CA ARG A 385 -6.64 -26.66 -15.62
C ARG A 385 -8.02 -26.06 -15.32
N LEU A 386 -8.78 -25.80 -16.37
CA LEU A 386 -10.21 -25.53 -16.27
C LEU A 386 -10.97 -26.85 -16.03
N TYR A 387 -11.77 -26.88 -14.97
CA TYR A 387 -12.69 -27.97 -14.64
C TYR A 387 -14.12 -27.48 -14.87
N GLN A 388 -14.94 -28.29 -15.53
CA GLN A 388 -16.37 -28.06 -15.65
C GLN A 388 -17.06 -28.57 -14.38
N LEU A 389 -17.75 -27.70 -13.65
CA LEU A 389 -18.42 -28.09 -12.41
C LEU A 389 -19.87 -28.51 -12.64
N LEU A 390 -20.57 -27.81 -13.53
CA LEU A 390 -22.02 -27.93 -13.69
C LEU A 390 -22.43 -27.67 -15.14
N ASN A 391 -23.46 -28.39 -15.61
CA ASN A 391 -24.12 -28.15 -16.88
C ASN A 391 -25.64 -28.25 -16.72
N LEU A 392 -26.32 -27.11 -16.68
CA LEU A 392 -27.77 -26.99 -16.42
C LEU A 392 -28.66 -27.25 -17.64
N LYS A 393 -28.08 -27.65 -18.79
CA LYS A 393 -28.82 -28.08 -19.99
C LYS A 393 -29.87 -27.08 -20.51
N GLY A 394 -29.62 -25.79 -20.33
CA GLY A 394 -30.45 -24.69 -20.78
C GLY A 394 -31.38 -24.11 -19.72
N GLU A 395 -31.34 -24.61 -18.48
CA GLU A 395 -32.03 -24.03 -17.33
C GLU A 395 -31.27 -22.81 -16.81
N ASN A 396 -31.41 -21.69 -17.51
CA ASN A 396 -30.71 -20.45 -17.18
C ASN A 396 -31.42 -19.71 -16.02
N GLY A 397 -31.19 -20.16 -14.80
CA GLY A 397 -31.74 -19.61 -13.56
C GLY A 397 -30.70 -18.93 -12.68
N ARG A 398 -31.16 -18.29 -11.59
CA ARG A 398 -30.27 -17.89 -10.49
C ARG A 398 -30.10 -19.09 -9.57
N HIS A 399 -28.87 -19.46 -9.28
CA HIS A 399 -28.54 -20.62 -8.47
C HIS A 399 -27.44 -20.30 -7.46
N GLU A 400 -27.46 -21.03 -6.36
CA GLU A 400 -26.36 -21.10 -5.38
C GLU A 400 -25.56 -22.38 -5.63
N LEU A 401 -24.24 -22.25 -5.81
CA LEU A 401 -23.32 -23.38 -5.86
C LEU A 401 -22.37 -23.32 -4.67
N VAL A 402 -22.38 -24.38 -3.84
CA VAL A 402 -21.45 -24.56 -2.73
C VAL A 402 -20.49 -25.70 -3.05
N LEU A 403 -19.19 -25.44 -2.91
CA LEU A 403 -18.12 -26.38 -3.08
C LEU A 403 -17.46 -26.65 -1.73
N THR A 404 -17.22 -27.91 -1.39
CA THR A 404 -16.33 -28.30 -0.28
C THR A 404 -15.00 -28.74 -0.90
N ILE A 405 -13.95 -27.98 -0.61
CA ILE A 405 -12.65 -28.05 -1.28
C ILE A 405 -11.60 -28.60 -0.30
N PRO A 406 -10.98 -29.75 -0.61
CA PRO A 406 -9.93 -30.35 0.21
C PRO A 406 -8.70 -29.46 0.40
N GLN A 407 -7.89 -29.77 1.41
CA GLN A 407 -6.64 -29.07 1.66
C GLN A 407 -5.67 -29.22 0.46
N GLY A 408 -4.92 -28.17 0.15
CA GLY A 408 -3.88 -28.19 -0.87
C GLY A 408 -4.36 -27.87 -2.28
N ILE A 409 -5.66 -27.61 -2.46
CA ILE A 409 -6.23 -27.18 -3.74
C ILE A 409 -6.21 -25.65 -3.84
N LYS A 410 -5.70 -25.17 -4.97
CA LYS A 410 -5.70 -23.78 -5.39
C LYS A 410 -6.90 -23.49 -6.28
N VAL A 411 -7.56 -22.36 -6.06
CA VAL A 411 -8.71 -21.91 -6.83
C VAL A 411 -8.43 -20.53 -7.39
N TYR A 412 -8.51 -20.38 -8.71
CA TYR A 412 -8.07 -19.16 -9.40
C TYR A 412 -9.25 -18.28 -9.81
N ALA A 413 -10.18 -18.83 -10.60
CA ALA A 413 -11.29 -18.06 -11.15
C ALA A 413 -12.48 -18.95 -11.56
N PHE A 414 -13.69 -18.42 -11.35
CA PHE A 414 -14.90 -18.93 -11.99
C PHE A 414 -15.07 -18.32 -13.37
N THR A 415 -15.50 -19.14 -14.32
CA THR A 415 -15.96 -18.70 -15.63
C THR A 415 -17.30 -19.33 -15.95
N PHE A 416 -18.15 -18.59 -16.66
CA PHE A 416 -19.54 -18.95 -16.91
C PHE A 416 -19.84 -18.90 -18.40
N SER A 417 -20.73 -19.77 -18.87
CA SER A 417 -21.24 -19.71 -20.24
C SER A 417 -22.77 -19.72 -20.26
N GLY A 418 -23.33 -19.04 -21.25
CA GLY A 418 -24.76 -19.05 -21.52
C GLY A 418 -25.18 -20.19 -22.43
N LYS A 419 -26.47 -20.19 -22.77
CA LYS A 419 -27.02 -21.05 -23.81
C LYS A 419 -26.51 -20.56 -25.17
N GLU A 420 -25.82 -21.43 -25.92
CA GLU A 420 -25.46 -21.19 -27.33
C GLU A 420 -26.70 -21.12 -28.22
#